data_AF-A0AAV5UW33-F1
#
_entry.id   AF-A0AAV5UW33-F1
#
_cell.length_a   1.000
_cell.length_b   1.000
_cell.length_c   1.000
_cell.angle_alpha   90.00
_cell.angle_beta   90.00
_cell.angle_gamma   90.00
#
_symmetry.space_group_name_H-M   'P 1'
#
loop_
_entity.id
_entity.type
_entity.pdbx_description
1 polymer ?
#
loop_
_entity_poly.entity_id
_entity_poly.type
_entity_poly.pdbx_seq_one_letter_code
_entity_poly.pdbx_strand_id
1 'polypeptide(L)'
;LLYFLYDPLTERSRSTGSFRTKCIVVFDLAMRCFTEEITLKVPGRVMFMFPLRPLTVGGSTRMVVSSQLKNGEDAMLHLTLVDLPTHTHTKLTDPLDIGSHFFITLREDAPELVVLSNPGLQFWRIAADASLPMKPIDYFRVDGAKLTHFYDGYVCGGLMFLISANRNKTVDHSRMHNDQSLLILAYVTTPVDFLLRE
;
A
#
# COMPACT_ATOMS: atom_id res chain seq x y z
N LEU A 1 -19.96 -6.89 9.93
CA LEU A 1 -18.87 -7.89 9.86
C LEU A 1 -17.55 -7.21 10.26
N LEU A 2 -16.66 -7.92 10.93
CA LEU A 2 -15.31 -7.50 11.30
C LEU A 2 -14.31 -8.42 10.61
N TYR A 3 -13.31 -7.83 9.96
CA TYR A 3 -12.35 -8.53 9.10
C TYR A 3 -10.94 -8.44 9.69
N PHE A 4 -10.27 -9.58 9.84
CA PHE A 4 -8.89 -9.66 10.33
C PHE A 4 -8.00 -10.38 9.32
N LEU A 5 -6.79 -9.84 9.07
CA LEU A 5 -5.77 -10.59 8.35
C LEU A 5 -5.22 -11.68 9.26
N TYR A 6 -5.26 -12.91 8.75
CA TYR A 6 -4.53 -14.02 9.30
C TYR A 6 -3.40 -14.39 8.32
N ASP A 7 -2.17 -14.00 8.68
CA ASP A 7 -0.95 -14.37 7.97
C ASP A 7 -0.15 -15.38 8.83
N PRO A 8 -0.36 -16.69 8.64
CA PRO A 8 0.32 -17.74 9.39
C PRO A 8 1.76 -17.88 8.90
N LEU A 9 2.63 -16.93 9.25
CA LEU A 9 4.03 -16.92 8.84
C LEU A 9 4.80 -18.15 9.37
N THR A 10 4.31 -18.81 10.42
CA THR A 10 4.97 -19.96 11.07
C THR A 10 4.02 -21.07 11.53
N GLU A 11 2.70 -20.91 11.36
CA GLU A 11 1.74 -21.92 11.82
C GLU A 11 1.56 -23.03 10.79
N ARG A 12 2.19 -24.16 11.06
CA ARG A 12 1.84 -25.43 10.42
C ARG A 12 0.56 -25.95 11.03
N SER A 13 -0.36 -26.38 10.18
CA SER A 13 -1.55 -27.10 10.58
C SER A 13 -1.14 -28.37 11.34
N ARG A 14 -1.50 -28.46 12.63
CA ARG A 14 -1.14 -29.60 13.49
C ARG A 14 -1.69 -30.94 12.99
N SER A 15 -2.77 -30.92 12.20
CA SER A 15 -3.45 -32.12 11.69
C SER A 15 -3.02 -32.54 10.29
N THR A 16 -2.51 -31.63 9.47
CA THR A 16 -2.21 -31.91 8.04
C THR A 16 -0.77 -31.60 7.64
N GLY A 17 0.03 -31.01 8.53
CA GLY A 17 1.44 -30.67 8.26
C GLY A 17 1.64 -29.55 7.23
N SER A 18 0.59 -29.10 6.55
CA SER A 18 0.62 -28.00 5.59
C SER A 18 0.69 -26.65 6.29
N PHE A 19 1.33 -25.67 5.64
CA PHE A 19 1.23 -24.29 6.06
C PHE A 19 -0.19 -23.80 5.79
N ARG A 20 -0.80 -23.15 6.78
CA ARG A 20 -2.10 -22.51 6.55
C ARG A 20 -1.95 -21.42 5.49
N THR A 21 -2.95 -21.29 4.63
CA THR A 21 -2.96 -20.25 3.59
C THR A 21 -3.33 -18.91 4.21
N LYS A 22 -2.78 -17.81 3.70
CA LYS A 22 -3.14 -16.46 4.14
C LYS A 22 -4.62 -16.23 3.85
N CYS A 23 -5.34 -15.71 4.82
CA CYS A 23 -6.77 -15.46 4.68
C CYS A 23 -7.21 -14.22 5.46
N ILE A 24 -8.40 -13.73 5.11
CA ILE A 24 -9.14 -12.78 5.92
C ILE A 24 -10.17 -13.59 6.72
N VAL A 25 -10.09 -13.49 8.03
CA VAL A 25 -11.04 -14.11 8.96
C VAL A 25 -12.18 -13.13 9.19
N VAL A 26 -13.42 -13.61 9.01
CA VAL A 26 -14.62 -12.77 9.10
C VAL A 26 -15.43 -13.14 10.34
N PHE A 27 -15.70 -12.14 11.17
CA PHE A 27 -16.59 -12.25 12.32
C PHE A 27 -17.88 -11.47 12.09
N ASP A 28 -19.00 -12.09 12.38
CA ASP A 28 -20.26 -11.39 12.52
C ASP A 28 -20.38 -10.87 13.95
N LEU A 29 -20.46 -9.54 14.07
CA LEU A 29 -20.57 -8.86 15.37
C LEU A 29 -21.97 -8.93 15.96
N ALA A 30 -23.02 -9.07 15.13
CA ALA A 30 -24.38 -9.25 15.59
C ALA A 30 -24.57 -10.67 16.15
N MET A 31 -24.07 -11.67 15.42
CA MET A 31 -24.13 -13.07 15.82
C MET A 31 -23.02 -13.48 16.80
N ARG A 32 -22.01 -12.62 16.98
CA ARG A 32 -20.84 -12.82 17.84
C ARG A 32 -20.08 -14.11 17.52
N CYS A 33 -19.97 -14.46 16.24
CA CYS A 33 -19.35 -15.70 15.81
C CYS A 33 -18.41 -15.50 14.63
N PHE A 34 -17.48 -16.44 14.49
CA PHE A 34 -16.75 -16.65 13.25
C PHE A 34 -17.73 -17.11 12.16
N THR A 35 -17.58 -16.57 10.96
CA THR A 35 -18.47 -16.88 9.83
C THR A 35 -17.73 -17.57 8.70
N GLU A 36 -16.60 -17.01 8.27
CA GLU A 36 -15.86 -17.55 7.12
C GLU A 36 -14.39 -17.13 7.10
N GLU A 37 -13.62 -17.84 6.28
CA GLU A 37 -12.24 -17.51 5.92
C GLU A 37 -12.16 -17.21 4.41
N ILE A 38 -11.77 -15.99 4.05
CA ILE A 38 -11.55 -15.57 2.67
C ILE A 38 -10.08 -15.78 2.31
N THR A 39 -9.78 -16.77 1.48
CA THR A 39 -8.39 -17.08 1.11
C THR A 39 -7.79 -15.98 0.23
N LEU A 40 -6.64 -15.43 0.61
CA LEU A 40 -5.94 -14.41 -0.16
C LEU A 40 -5.07 -15.02 -1.26
N LYS A 41 -5.52 -14.88 -2.50
CA LYS A 41 -4.79 -15.29 -3.70
C LYS A 41 -3.87 -14.17 -4.21
N VAL A 42 -2.86 -13.81 -3.41
CA VAL A 42 -1.91 -12.74 -3.74
C VAL A 42 -0.46 -13.25 -3.82
N PRO A 43 0.38 -12.72 -4.72
CA PRO A 43 1.78 -13.15 -4.83
C PRO A 43 2.62 -12.74 -3.61
N GLY A 44 3.47 -13.62 -3.12
CA GLY A 44 4.48 -13.27 -2.11
C GLY A 44 3.92 -12.97 -0.71
N ARG A 45 4.58 -12.04 0.00
CA ARG A 45 4.25 -11.65 1.39
C ARG A 45 3.25 -10.49 1.41
N VAL A 46 2.19 -10.59 2.20
CA VAL A 46 1.27 -9.46 2.39
C VAL A 46 1.99 -8.38 3.20
N MET A 47 1.94 -7.14 2.73
CA MET A 47 2.61 -6.01 3.36
C MET A 47 1.60 -5.12 4.09
N PHE A 48 0.62 -4.60 3.35
CA PHE A 48 -0.43 -3.72 3.87
C PHE A 48 -1.79 -4.04 3.26
N MET A 49 -2.86 -3.72 3.99
CA MET A 49 -4.23 -3.78 3.51
C MET A 49 -4.90 -2.41 3.70
N PHE A 50 -5.58 -1.94 2.67
CA PHE A 50 -6.25 -0.65 2.64
C PHE A 50 -7.75 -0.86 2.42
N PRO A 51 -8.60 -0.67 3.44
CA PRO A 51 -10.04 -0.76 3.26
C PRO A 51 -10.51 0.38 2.36
N LEU A 52 -11.40 0.08 1.41
CA LEU A 52 -12.03 1.07 0.55
C LEU A 52 -13.42 1.41 1.08
N ARG A 53 -13.71 2.71 1.13
CA ARG A 53 -15.08 3.15 1.41
C ARG A 53 -15.97 2.82 0.21
N PRO A 54 -17.17 2.27 0.42
CA PRO A 54 -18.13 2.09 -0.67
C PRO A 54 -18.44 3.46 -1.31
N LEU A 55 -18.34 3.55 -2.64
CA LEU A 55 -18.61 4.80 -3.37
C LEU A 55 -20.11 5.11 -3.45
N THR A 56 -20.95 4.09 -3.26
CA THR A 56 -22.42 4.19 -3.31
C THR A 56 -23.03 3.52 -2.10
N VAL A 57 -24.21 3.99 -1.70
CA VAL A 57 -25.05 3.30 -0.70
C VAL A 57 -25.37 1.90 -1.23
N GLY A 58 -25.02 0.86 -0.47
CA GLY A 58 -25.12 -0.54 -0.90
C GLY A 58 -23.95 -1.04 -1.77
N GLY A 59 -22.90 -0.24 -1.95
CA GLY A 59 -21.68 -0.68 -2.61
C GLY A 59 -20.97 -1.79 -1.84
N SER A 60 -20.24 -2.63 -2.57
CA SER A 60 -19.51 -3.77 -2.00
C SER A 60 -18.38 -3.34 -1.05
N THR A 61 -18.18 -4.09 0.03
CA THR A 61 -17.05 -3.94 0.94
C THR A 61 -15.80 -4.48 0.24
N ARG A 62 -14.87 -3.58 -0.09
CA ARG A 62 -13.66 -3.91 -0.85
C ARG A 62 -12.42 -3.45 -0.08
N MET A 63 -11.29 -4.09 -0.34
CA MET A 63 -10.00 -3.66 0.16
C MET A 63 -8.90 -3.88 -0.86
N VAL A 64 -7.87 -3.04 -0.83
CA VAL A 64 -6.65 -3.32 -1.58
C VAL A 64 -5.64 -4.03 -0.68
N VAL A 65 -5.15 -5.17 -1.14
CA VAL A 65 -4.05 -5.89 -0.52
C VAL A 65 -2.79 -5.61 -1.33
N SER A 66 -1.76 -5.10 -0.66
CA SER A 66 -0.42 -4.98 -1.21
C SER A 66 0.42 -6.17 -0.78
N SER A 67 1.15 -6.76 -1.71
CA SER A 67 2.02 -7.89 -1.44
C SER A 67 3.36 -7.75 -2.15
N GLN A 68 4.42 -8.19 -1.50
CA GLN A 68 5.78 -8.12 -1.99
C GLN A 68 6.26 -9.50 -2.40
N LEU A 69 6.67 -9.63 -3.66
CA LEU A 69 7.39 -10.80 -4.16
C LEU A 69 8.86 -10.43 -4.33
N LYS A 70 9.75 -11.13 -3.61
CA LYS A 70 11.20 -10.92 -3.70
C LYS A 70 11.82 -12.00 -4.59
N ASN A 71 12.60 -11.57 -5.58
CA ASN A 71 13.37 -12.43 -6.46
C ASN A 71 14.85 -11.98 -6.40
N GLY A 72 15.62 -12.53 -5.45
CA GLY A 72 16.98 -12.07 -5.21
C GLY A 72 17.01 -10.69 -4.56
N GLU A 73 17.73 -9.74 -5.17
CA GLU A 73 17.78 -8.34 -4.71
C GLU A 73 16.59 -7.51 -5.17
N ASP A 74 15.87 -7.97 -6.21
CA ASP A 74 14.69 -7.28 -6.73
C ASP A 74 13.47 -7.60 -5.87
N ALA A 75 12.68 -6.58 -5.57
CA ALA A 75 11.38 -6.74 -4.95
C ALA A 75 10.30 -6.05 -5.79
N MET A 76 9.27 -6.82 -6.10
CA MET A 76 8.12 -6.37 -6.86
C MET A 76 6.92 -6.20 -5.94
N LEU A 77 6.25 -5.07 -6.04
CA LEU A 77 5.01 -4.77 -5.34
C LEU A 77 3.81 -5.13 -6.22
N HIS A 78 2.97 -6.03 -5.72
CA HIS A 78 1.71 -6.39 -6.33
C HIS A 78 0.57 -5.73 -5.57
N LEU A 79 -0.40 -5.18 -6.31
CA LEU A 79 -1.60 -4.55 -5.74
C LEU A 79 -2.84 -5.30 -6.24
N THR A 80 -3.63 -5.83 -5.32
CA THR A 80 -4.81 -6.63 -5.62
C THR A 80 -6.02 -6.07 -4.88
N LEU A 81 -7.04 -5.68 -5.63
CA LEU A 81 -8.36 -5.37 -5.11
C LEU A 81 -9.10 -6.66 -4.77
N VAL A 82 -9.57 -6.77 -3.54
CA VAL A 82 -10.34 -7.90 -3.02
C VAL A 82 -11.75 -7.41 -2.73
N ASP A 83 -12.73 -8.03 -3.39
CA ASP A 83 -14.13 -7.88 -3.07
C ASP A 83 -14.51 -8.91 -2.00
N LEU A 84 -14.84 -8.44 -0.80
CA LEU A 84 -15.03 -9.33 0.35
C LEU A 84 -16.32 -10.14 0.28
N PRO A 85 -17.47 -9.62 -0.20
CA PRO A 85 -18.66 -10.45 -0.37
C PRO A 85 -18.54 -11.53 -1.46
N THR A 86 -17.83 -11.24 -2.55
CA THR A 86 -17.74 -12.18 -3.70
C THR A 86 -16.45 -13.00 -3.73
N HIS A 87 -15.49 -12.69 -2.85
CA HIS A 87 -14.15 -13.26 -2.83
C HIS A 87 -13.39 -13.09 -4.15
N THR A 88 -13.74 -12.05 -4.91
CA THR A 88 -13.11 -11.77 -6.20
C THR A 88 -11.78 -11.05 -5.99
N HIS A 89 -10.74 -11.48 -6.69
CA HIS A 89 -9.41 -10.87 -6.67
C HIS A 89 -9.11 -10.24 -8.04
N THR A 90 -8.86 -8.93 -8.04
CA THR A 90 -8.56 -8.17 -9.26
C THR A 90 -7.22 -7.48 -9.11
N LYS A 91 -6.28 -7.75 -10.02
CA LYS A 91 -5.00 -7.02 -10.08
C LYS A 91 -5.28 -5.57 -10.49
N LEU A 92 -4.69 -4.60 -9.80
CA LEU A 92 -4.91 -3.18 -10.08
C LEU A 92 -3.98 -2.63 -11.17
N THR A 93 -2.73 -3.07 -11.20
CA THR A 93 -1.69 -2.63 -12.14
C THR A 93 -0.65 -3.74 -12.30
N ASP A 94 0.23 -3.63 -13.29
CA ASP A 94 1.44 -4.44 -13.34
C ASP A 94 2.32 -4.25 -12.10
N PRO A 95 3.10 -5.29 -11.71
CA PRO A 95 3.91 -5.22 -10.50
C PRO A 95 4.90 -4.05 -10.59
N LEU A 96 5.02 -3.29 -9.50
CA LEU A 96 5.91 -2.14 -9.44
C LEU A 96 7.27 -2.58 -8.90
N ASP A 97 8.34 -2.17 -9.56
CA ASP A 97 9.68 -2.34 -9.02
C ASP A 97 9.90 -1.36 -7.85
N ILE A 98 10.03 -1.91 -6.65
CA ILE A 98 10.16 -1.15 -5.41
C ILE A 98 11.53 -1.27 -4.76
N GLY A 99 12.46 -2.02 -5.36
CA GLY A 99 13.77 -2.27 -4.81
C GLY A 99 13.72 -2.73 -3.34
N SER A 100 14.43 -2.05 -2.45
CA SER A 100 14.54 -2.46 -1.04
C SER A 100 13.60 -1.76 -0.07
N HIS A 101 13.15 -0.54 -0.37
CA HIS A 101 12.38 0.31 0.55
C HIS A 101 11.27 1.02 -0.21
N PHE A 102 10.07 1.04 0.36
CA PHE A 102 8.92 1.73 -0.19
C PHE A 102 7.99 2.21 0.91
N PHE A 103 7.24 3.27 0.60
CA PHE A 103 6.07 3.68 1.36
C PHE A 103 4.85 3.51 0.46
N ILE A 104 3.73 3.14 1.07
CA ILE A 104 2.45 3.03 0.39
C ILE A 104 1.34 3.53 1.31
N THR A 105 0.43 4.32 0.77
CA THR A 105 -0.73 4.80 1.51
C THR A 105 -1.93 4.97 0.59
N LEU A 106 -3.13 4.92 1.17
CA LEU A 106 -4.38 5.25 0.48
C LEU A 106 -4.69 6.72 0.77
N ARG A 107 -5.00 7.47 -0.28
CA ARG A 107 -5.49 8.85 -0.14
C ARG A 107 -6.79 8.88 0.67
N GLU A 108 -6.94 9.90 1.50
CA GLU A 108 -8.16 10.12 2.26
C GLU A 108 -9.30 10.75 1.44
N ASP A 109 -8.92 11.49 0.38
CA ASP A 109 -9.81 12.33 -0.43
C ASP A 109 -10.25 11.67 -1.74
N ALA A 110 -9.56 10.60 -2.17
CA ALA A 110 -9.86 9.85 -3.39
C ALA A 110 -9.51 8.36 -3.22
N PRO A 111 -10.17 7.43 -3.95
CA PRO A 111 -9.84 6.01 -3.91
C PRO A 111 -8.57 5.71 -4.72
N GLU A 112 -7.45 6.33 -4.34
CA GLU A 112 -6.17 6.14 -5.03
C GLU A 112 -5.06 5.78 -4.04
N LEU A 113 -4.23 4.83 -4.45
CA LEU A 113 -3.01 4.49 -3.75
C LEU A 113 -1.87 5.38 -4.24
N VAL A 114 -1.05 5.79 -3.29
CA VAL A 114 0.20 6.48 -3.55
C VAL A 114 1.34 5.60 -3.08
N VAL A 115 2.28 5.32 -3.98
CA VAL A 115 3.46 4.49 -3.72
C VAL A 115 4.71 5.34 -3.95
N LEU A 116 5.64 5.30 -3.00
CA LEU A 116 6.99 5.84 -3.15
C LEU A 116 7.97 4.69 -3.04
N SER A 117 8.97 4.60 -3.91
CA SER A 117 10.00 3.58 -3.78
C SER A 117 11.37 4.05 -4.28
N ASN A 118 12.38 3.21 -4.05
CA ASN A 118 13.71 3.26 -4.66
C ASN A 118 13.84 2.14 -5.72
N PRO A 119 14.81 2.16 -6.67
CA PRO A 119 15.93 3.11 -6.85
C PRO A 119 15.58 4.38 -7.62
N GLY A 120 16.19 5.50 -7.21
CA GLY A 120 15.67 6.84 -7.51
C GLY A 120 14.34 7.04 -6.77
N LEU A 121 13.99 8.27 -6.39
CA LEU A 121 12.69 8.48 -5.77
C LEU A 121 11.62 8.33 -6.85
N GLN A 122 10.96 7.19 -6.86
CA GLN A 122 9.86 6.89 -7.76
C GLN A 122 8.54 7.14 -7.05
N PHE A 123 7.58 7.70 -7.77
CA PHE A 123 6.23 7.96 -7.29
C PHE A 123 5.21 7.37 -8.25
N TRP A 124 4.23 6.65 -7.72
CA TRP A 124 3.07 6.18 -8.48
C TRP A 124 1.79 6.60 -7.80
N ARG A 125 0.82 7.00 -8.62
CA ARG A 125 -0.57 7.20 -8.23
C ARG A 125 -1.45 6.22 -8.96
N ILE A 126 -2.19 5.38 -8.24
CA ILE A 126 -2.86 4.21 -8.80
C ILE A 126 -4.31 4.20 -8.35
N ALA A 127 -5.25 4.02 -9.28
CA ALA A 127 -6.65 3.86 -8.95
C ALA A 127 -6.85 2.58 -8.11
N ALA A 128 -7.42 2.74 -6.92
CA ALA A 128 -7.60 1.64 -5.96
C ALA A 128 -8.91 0.87 -6.20
N ASP A 129 -9.85 1.49 -6.92
CA ASP A 129 -11.21 0.98 -7.18
C ASP A 129 -11.40 0.43 -8.60
N ALA A 130 -10.32 0.33 -9.37
CA ALA A 130 -10.34 -0.15 -10.75
C ALA A 130 -10.88 -1.59 -10.84
N SER A 131 -11.87 -1.78 -11.71
CA SER A 131 -12.49 -3.09 -11.99
C SER A 131 -11.60 -4.02 -12.84
N LEU A 132 -10.57 -3.47 -13.48
CA LEU A 132 -9.63 -4.17 -14.33
C LEU A 132 -8.22 -3.60 -14.12
N PRO A 133 -7.17 -4.38 -14.40
CA PRO A 133 -5.80 -3.87 -14.35
C PRO A 133 -5.64 -2.68 -15.28
N MET A 134 -5.08 -1.59 -14.77
CA MET A 134 -4.82 -0.37 -15.52
C MET A 134 -3.43 0.18 -15.22
N LYS A 135 -2.95 1.06 -16.09
CA LYS A 135 -1.71 1.79 -15.83
C LYS A 135 -1.90 2.76 -14.65
N PRO A 136 -0.83 3.08 -13.92
CA PRO A 136 -0.86 4.17 -12.93
C PRO A 136 -1.44 5.45 -13.55
N ILE A 137 -2.25 6.16 -12.77
CA ILE A 137 -2.84 7.46 -13.13
C ILE A 137 -1.71 8.47 -13.37
N ASP A 138 -0.69 8.42 -12.52
CA ASP A 138 0.49 9.27 -12.62
C ASP A 138 1.75 8.53 -12.18
N TYR A 139 2.87 8.93 -12.76
CA TYR A 139 4.19 8.40 -12.45
C TYR A 139 5.26 9.46 -12.71
N PHE A 140 6.16 9.63 -11.75
CA PHE A 140 7.41 10.35 -11.97
C PHE A 140 8.55 9.69 -11.21
N ARG A 141 9.77 10.04 -11.62
CA ARG A 141 11.00 9.56 -11.01
C ARG A 141 12.01 10.68 -10.90
N VAL A 142 12.63 10.78 -9.73
CA VAL A 142 13.77 11.68 -9.48
C VAL A 142 15.01 10.83 -9.28
N ASP A 143 15.93 10.91 -10.24
CA ASP A 143 17.20 10.19 -10.15
C ASP A 143 18.09 10.74 -9.03
N GLY A 144 18.86 9.86 -8.40
CA GLY A 144 19.78 10.22 -7.31
C GLY A 144 19.13 10.46 -5.94
N ALA A 145 17.83 10.78 -5.89
CA ALA A 145 17.08 10.89 -4.65
C ALA A 145 16.92 9.52 -3.96
N LYS A 146 16.98 9.50 -2.62
CA LYS A 146 16.94 8.27 -1.82
C LYS A 146 15.83 8.34 -0.77
N LEU A 147 14.88 7.41 -0.85
CA LEU A 147 13.80 7.29 0.14
C LEU A 147 14.32 6.98 1.56
N THR A 148 15.52 6.43 1.69
CA THR A 148 16.14 6.06 2.98
C THR A 148 16.46 7.26 3.88
N HIS A 149 16.38 8.49 3.37
CA HIS A 149 16.49 9.71 4.20
C HIS A 149 15.24 9.97 5.04
N PHE A 150 14.12 9.32 4.68
CA PHE A 150 12.85 9.47 5.36
C PHE A 150 12.60 8.24 6.23
N TYR A 151 12.05 8.49 7.41
CA TYR A 151 11.61 7.47 8.35
C TYR A 151 10.23 6.93 7.96
N ASP A 152 9.31 7.83 7.62
CA ASP A 152 7.92 7.52 7.31
C ASP A 152 7.30 8.64 6.43
N GLY A 153 6.08 8.43 5.95
CA GLY A 153 5.31 9.46 5.26
C GLY A 153 3.81 9.21 5.30
N TYR A 154 3.03 10.29 5.25
CA TYR A 154 1.57 10.23 5.24
C TYR A 154 0.98 11.24 4.26
N VAL A 155 -0.29 11.04 3.90
CA VAL A 155 -1.05 11.95 3.04
C VAL A 155 -2.15 12.61 3.85
N CYS A 156 -2.29 13.93 3.72
CA CYS A 156 -3.33 14.74 4.36
C CYS A 156 -3.69 15.92 3.44
N GLY A 157 -4.97 16.13 3.16
CA GLY A 157 -5.47 17.20 2.29
C GLY A 157 -4.92 17.14 0.87
N GLY A 158 -4.63 15.95 0.34
CA GLY A 158 -4.01 15.77 -0.98
C GLY A 158 -2.52 16.14 -1.05
N LEU A 159 -1.89 16.44 0.10
CA LEU A 159 -0.46 16.68 0.24
C LEU A 159 0.22 15.47 0.88
N MET A 160 1.44 15.21 0.45
CA MET A 160 2.30 14.18 1.01
C MET A 160 3.32 14.80 1.95
N PHE A 161 3.39 14.29 3.17
CA PHE A 161 4.32 14.71 4.21
C PHE A 161 5.31 13.57 4.47
N LEU A 162 6.61 13.87 4.39
CA LEU A 162 7.68 12.92 4.69
C LEU A 162 8.37 13.31 5.99
N ILE A 163 8.51 12.34 6.89
CA ILE A 163 9.15 12.51 8.19
C ILE A 163 10.61 12.07 8.05
N SER A 164 11.55 12.91 8.46
CA SER A 164 12.97 12.56 8.36
C SER A 164 13.39 11.47 9.31
N ALA A 165 14.35 10.67 8.83
CA ALA A 165 15.15 9.80 9.65
C ALA A 165 16.44 10.51 10.06
N ASN A 166 16.86 10.32 11.30
CA ASN A 166 18.23 10.68 11.70
C ASN A 166 19.25 9.67 11.12
N ARG A 167 20.54 9.91 11.35
CA ARG A 167 21.61 8.98 10.90
C ARG A 167 21.44 7.55 11.42
N ASN A 168 20.76 7.37 12.54
CA ASN A 168 20.51 6.07 13.18
C ASN A 168 19.19 5.43 12.70
N LYS A 169 18.51 6.00 11.68
CA LYS A 169 17.21 5.57 11.17
C LYS A 169 16.07 5.62 12.19
N THR A 170 16.18 6.43 13.23
CA THR A 170 15.05 6.73 14.12
C THR A 170 14.38 8.03 13.68
N VAL A 171 13.16 8.24 14.16
CA VAL A 171 12.40 9.48 13.90
C VAL A 171 13.23 10.69 14.29
N ASP A 172 13.32 11.67 13.40
CA ASP A 172 13.89 12.99 13.69
C ASP A 172 12.77 14.03 13.76
N HIS A 173 12.30 14.32 14.97
CA HIS A 173 11.28 15.34 15.21
C HIS A 173 11.78 16.78 14.98
N SER A 174 13.10 16.99 14.90
CA SER A 174 13.66 18.32 14.63
C SER A 174 13.51 18.71 13.15
N ARG A 175 13.20 17.73 12.29
CA ARG A 175 13.05 17.89 10.85
C ARG A 175 11.75 17.24 10.40
N MET A 176 10.64 17.90 10.72
CA MET A 176 9.47 17.74 9.87
C MET A 176 9.76 18.56 8.60
N HIS A 177 9.90 17.88 7.46
CA HIS A 177 9.95 18.57 6.18
C HIS A 177 8.54 19.10 5.89
N ASN A 178 8.28 20.29 6.44
CA ASN A 178 7.04 21.03 6.25
C ASN A 178 7.28 22.36 5.52
N ASP A 179 8.50 22.59 5.00
CA ASP A 179 8.95 23.93 4.66
C ASP A 179 9.89 23.98 3.44
N GLN A 180 9.87 25.15 2.80
CA GLN A 180 10.20 25.52 1.43
C GLN A 180 11.64 25.29 0.93
N SER A 181 12.45 24.50 1.64
CA SER A 181 13.88 24.32 1.35
C SER A 181 14.22 22.93 0.79
N LEU A 182 13.32 21.95 0.91
CA LEU A 182 13.43 20.64 0.26
C LEU A 182 12.01 20.10 0.05
N LEU A 183 11.36 20.70 -0.93
CA LEU A 183 9.94 20.56 -1.20
C LEU A 183 9.71 19.43 -2.22
N ILE A 184 9.50 18.20 -1.76
CA ILE A 184 8.84 17.18 -2.60
C ILE A 184 7.33 17.44 -2.44
N LEU A 185 6.85 18.55 -2.98
CA LEU A 185 5.41 18.80 -3.08
C LEU A 185 4.90 18.04 -4.31
N ALA A 186 4.69 16.75 -4.14
CA ALA A 186 3.84 16.03 -5.08
C ALA A 186 2.40 16.49 -4.81
N TYR A 187 1.92 17.48 -5.57
CA TYR A 187 0.47 17.69 -5.65
C TYR A 187 -0.13 16.41 -6.20
N VAL A 188 -0.87 15.68 -5.38
CA VAL A 188 -1.51 14.42 -5.79
C VAL A 188 -2.71 14.70 -6.72
N THR A 189 -3.00 15.98 -7.02
CA THR A 189 -4.16 16.47 -7.77
C THR A 189 -3.86 17.10 -9.14
N THR A 190 -2.62 17.51 -9.44
CA THR A 190 -2.24 18.20 -10.70
C THR A 190 -0.80 17.85 -11.11
N PRO A 191 -0.44 17.92 -12.42
CA PRO A 191 0.92 17.63 -12.87
C PRO A 191 1.92 18.52 -12.13
N VAL A 192 2.93 17.88 -11.53
CA VAL A 192 3.77 18.46 -10.49
C VAL A 192 4.88 19.33 -11.09
N ASP A 193 4.94 20.61 -10.66
CA ASP A 193 6.16 21.41 -10.77
C ASP A 193 7.10 21.07 -9.60
N PHE A 194 8.26 20.46 -9.90
CA PHE A 194 9.29 20.14 -8.91
C PHE A 194 10.35 21.24 -8.83
N LEU A 195 10.66 21.69 -7.61
CA LEU A 195 11.82 22.53 -7.30
C LEU A 195 12.73 21.80 -6.32
N LEU A 196 13.76 21.14 -6.85
CA LEU A 196 14.91 20.68 -6.08
C LEU A 196 15.98 21.76 -6.17
N ARG A 197 16.28 22.44 -5.05
CA ARG A 197 17.51 23.24 -4.94
C ARG A 197 18.45 22.55 -3.96
N GLU A 198 19.69 22.41 -4.39
CA GLU A 198 20.82 21.84 -3.66
C GLU A 198 21.14 22.59 -2.36
#